data_AF-A0A383AWS3-F1
#
_entry.id   AF-A0A383AWS3-F1
#
_cell.length_a   1.000
_cell.length_b   1.000
_cell.length_c   1.000
_cell.angle_alpha   90.00
_cell.angle_beta   90.00
_cell.angle_gamma   90.00
#
_symmetry.space_group_name_H-M   'P 1'
#
loop_
_entity.id
_entity.type
_entity.pdbx_description
1 polymer ?
#
loop_
_entity_poly.entity_id
_entity_poly.type
_entity_poly.pdbx_seq_one_letter_code
_entity_poly.pdbx_strand_id
1 'polypeptide(L)'
;MENEKLLKQLVNSDPVRGAGTTRRNVLKGMGAGAVALGAGMGLPRMAHAERNLAMLTWDGYVDPRVLDGFTDQYDTQIDYELHTSDPDSVNKLRAGQTAIWDIINLNNPWAREMMWPENLIVELDRGRFEPYFDKMLPMFKAPYKWAMSLDEQHLLGVCQRVDTFDFV
;
A
#
# COMPACT_ATOMS: atom_id res chain seq x y z
N MET A 1 2.69 -7.87 -32.63
CA MET A 1 1.23 -8.10 -32.47
C MET A 1 0.89 -9.03 -31.31
N GLU A 2 1.61 -10.15 -31.12
CA GLU A 2 1.35 -11.09 -30.03
C GLU A 2 1.82 -10.56 -28.66
N ASN A 3 3.00 -9.91 -28.61
CA ASN A 3 3.53 -9.28 -27.40
C ASN A 3 2.72 -8.06 -26.93
N GLU A 4 2.13 -7.27 -27.84
CA GLU A 4 1.24 -6.15 -27.47
C GLU A 4 -0.08 -6.62 -26.86
N LYS A 5 -0.61 -7.78 -27.31
CA LYS A 5 -1.80 -8.37 -26.72
C LYS A 5 -1.50 -8.92 -25.33
N LEU A 6 -0.33 -9.54 -25.14
CA LEU A 6 0.12 -10.04 -23.85
C LEU A 6 0.35 -8.89 -22.86
N LEU A 7 1.00 -7.80 -23.30
CA LEU A 7 1.19 -6.59 -22.49
C LEU A 7 -0.15 -5.92 -22.14
N LYS A 8 -1.09 -5.81 -23.09
CA LYS A 8 -2.44 -5.30 -22.81
C LYS A 8 -3.24 -6.22 -21.90
N GLN A 9 -3.00 -7.53 -21.93
CA GLN A 9 -3.60 -8.47 -20.98
C GLN A 9 -3.02 -8.29 -19.59
N LEU A 10 -1.68 -8.21 -19.45
CA LEU A 10 -0.99 -8.02 -18.18
C LEU A 10 -1.32 -6.67 -17.52
N VAL A 11 -1.48 -5.60 -18.32
CA VAL A 11 -1.89 -4.26 -17.86
C VAL A 11 -3.38 -4.20 -17.46
N ASN A 12 -4.24 -5.04 -18.07
CA ASN A 12 -5.67 -5.07 -17.74
C ASN A 12 -6.06 -6.16 -16.73
N SER A 13 -5.18 -7.14 -16.49
CA SER A 13 -5.34 -8.14 -15.44
C SER A 13 -4.88 -7.52 -14.14
N ASP A 14 -5.75 -6.75 -13.52
CA ASP A 14 -5.65 -6.35 -12.12
C ASP A 14 -5.75 -7.64 -11.28
N PRO A 15 -4.63 -8.16 -10.72
CA PRO A 15 -4.59 -9.46 -10.05
C PRO A 15 -5.41 -9.45 -8.75
N VAL A 16 -5.80 -8.26 -8.28
CA VAL A 16 -6.51 -8.06 -7.01
C VAL A 16 -8.04 -8.01 -7.19
N ARG A 17 -8.55 -7.93 -8.43
CA ARG A 17 -10.01 -7.89 -8.71
C ARG A 17 -10.80 -9.14 -8.27
N GLY A 18 -10.13 -10.20 -7.83
CA GLY A 18 -10.77 -11.41 -7.31
C GLY A 18 -11.21 -11.36 -5.84
N ALA A 19 -10.75 -10.38 -5.05
CA ALA A 19 -10.99 -10.34 -3.60
C ALA A 19 -12.28 -9.59 -3.18
N GLY A 20 -13.17 -9.28 -4.13
CA GLY A 20 -14.41 -8.55 -3.86
C GLY A 20 -15.57 -9.44 -3.42
N THR A 21 -15.93 -9.41 -2.14
CA THR A 21 -17.20 -9.96 -1.65
C THR A 21 -18.37 -9.32 -2.42
N THR A 22 -19.00 -10.07 -3.34
CA THR A 22 -20.12 -9.55 -4.14
C THR A 22 -21.35 -9.34 -3.25
N ARG A 23 -22.13 -8.26 -3.47
CA ARG A 23 -23.38 -7.94 -2.72
C ARG A 23 -24.34 -9.13 -2.59
N ARG A 24 -24.30 -10.08 -3.53
CA ARG A 24 -25.08 -11.33 -3.55
C ARG A 24 -24.67 -12.33 -2.46
N ASN A 25 -23.43 -12.30 -1.98
CA ASN A 25 -22.94 -13.18 -0.92
C ASN A 25 -23.36 -12.66 0.47
N VAL A 26 -23.46 -11.34 0.66
CA VAL A 26 -23.93 -10.70 1.89
C VAL A 26 -25.41 -11.02 2.16
N LEU A 27 -26.27 -10.96 1.14
CA LEU A 27 -27.69 -11.30 1.25
C LEU A 27 -27.96 -12.79 1.50
N LYS A 28 -27.04 -13.69 1.09
CA LYS A 28 -27.14 -15.12 1.42
C LYS A 28 -26.75 -15.44 2.87
N GLY A 29 -25.95 -14.60 3.52
CA GLY A 29 -25.57 -14.75 4.93
C GLY A 29 -26.64 -14.27 5.92
N MET A 30 -27.48 -13.30 5.53
CA MET A 30 -28.51 -12.74 6.42
C MET A 30 -29.78 -13.58 6.56
N GLY A 31 -29.91 -14.68 5.81
CA GLY A 31 -31.09 -15.55 5.84
C GLY A 31 -31.12 -16.63 6.93
N ALA A 32 -30.04 -16.81 7.70
CA ALA A 32 -29.91 -17.95 8.62
C ALA A 32 -29.45 -17.59 10.06
N GLY A 33 -29.56 -16.33 10.48
CA GLY A 33 -28.98 -15.89 11.76
C GLY A 33 -29.78 -14.81 12.47
N ALA A 34 -31.11 -14.94 12.55
CA ALA A 34 -31.89 -14.19 13.52
C ALA A 34 -31.92 -15.00 14.83
N VAL A 35 -31.56 -14.33 15.94
CA VAL A 35 -31.61 -14.75 17.36
C VAL A 35 -30.22 -14.98 18.00
N ALA A 36 -29.63 -13.89 18.51
CA ALA A 36 -28.97 -13.82 19.81
C ALA A 36 -28.62 -12.35 20.15
N LEU A 37 -29.61 -11.60 20.63
CA LEU A 37 -29.39 -10.33 21.33
C LEU A 37 -28.88 -10.67 22.74
N GLY A 38 -27.58 -10.45 23.01
CA GLY A 38 -27.05 -10.60 24.37
C GLY A 38 -25.54 -10.48 24.50
N ALA A 39 -25.12 -9.37 25.11
CA ALA A 39 -23.83 -9.12 25.79
C ALA A 39 -22.52 -9.24 24.99
N GLY A 40 -21.93 -8.07 24.68
CA GLY A 40 -20.53 -7.94 24.26
C GLY A 40 -20.39 -7.28 22.90
N MET A 41 -20.56 -5.95 22.84
CA MET A 41 -20.16 -5.16 21.66
C MET A 41 -18.63 -5.08 21.58
N GLY A 42 -17.99 -6.20 21.28
CA GLY A 42 -16.69 -6.20 20.60
C GLY A 42 -16.99 -5.99 19.12
N LEU A 43 -16.51 -4.88 18.55
CA LEU A 43 -16.46 -4.72 17.09
C LEU A 43 -15.90 -6.02 16.50
N PRO A 44 -16.54 -6.63 15.49
CA PRO A 44 -15.95 -7.79 14.84
C PRO A 44 -14.62 -7.34 14.26
N ARG A 45 -13.52 -7.73 14.91
CA ARG A 45 -12.19 -7.62 14.35
C ARG A 45 -12.24 -8.54 13.13
N MET A 46 -12.44 -7.95 11.95
CA MET A 46 -12.34 -8.68 10.69
C MET A 46 -11.04 -9.45 10.76
N ALA A 47 -11.11 -10.77 10.84
CA ALA A 47 -9.95 -11.60 10.70
C ALA A 47 -9.42 -11.30 9.30
N HIS A 48 -8.31 -10.58 9.21
CA HIS A 48 -7.58 -10.48 7.95
C HIS A 48 -7.17 -11.91 7.62
N ALA A 49 -7.84 -12.51 6.63
CA ALA A 49 -7.37 -13.75 6.05
C ALA A 49 -5.91 -13.51 5.65
N GLU A 50 -5.03 -14.45 6.00
CA GLU A 50 -3.63 -14.40 5.64
C GLU A 50 -3.56 -14.28 4.10
N ARG A 51 -3.22 -13.08 3.63
CA ARG A 51 -3.11 -12.75 2.21
C ARG A 51 -1.70 -12.24 1.95
N ASN A 52 -1.25 -12.41 0.72
CA ASN A 52 -0.03 -11.81 0.22
C ASN A 52 0.00 -10.30 0.53
N LEU A 53 1.20 -9.77 0.74
CA LEU A 53 1.38 -8.32 0.85
C LEU A 53 1.11 -7.70 -0.52
N ALA A 54 0.33 -6.62 -0.54
CA ALA A 54 -0.02 -5.91 -1.75
C ALA A 54 0.74 -4.58 -1.83
N MET A 55 1.42 -4.35 -2.94
CA MET A 55 2.25 -3.17 -3.17
C MET A 55 1.81 -2.37 -4.41
N LEU A 56 1.58 -1.08 -4.27
CA LEU A 56 1.40 -0.15 -5.39
C LEU A 56 2.71 0.62 -5.60
N THR A 57 3.39 0.43 -6.73
CA THR A 57 4.77 0.93 -6.90
C THR A 57 5.08 1.43 -8.31
N TRP A 58 6.10 2.29 -8.44
CA TRP A 58 6.49 2.86 -9.71
C TRP A 58 6.99 1.80 -10.69
N ASP A 59 6.72 1.99 -11.98
CA ASP A 59 7.36 1.19 -13.02
C ASP A 59 8.90 1.27 -12.91
N GLY A 60 9.57 0.13 -13.05
CA GLY A 60 11.02 0.01 -12.86
C GLY A 60 11.53 0.03 -11.40
N TYR A 61 10.63 0.04 -10.41
CA TYR A 61 11.02 -0.05 -8.98
C TYR A 61 10.93 -1.47 -8.44
N VAL A 62 10.32 -2.37 -9.20
CA VAL A 62 10.24 -3.80 -8.87
C VAL A 62 11.39 -4.56 -9.52
N ASP A 63 12.19 -5.21 -8.69
CA ASP A 63 13.17 -6.20 -9.10
C ASP A 63 12.75 -7.58 -8.58
N PRO A 64 12.44 -8.56 -9.45
CA PRO A 64 12.03 -9.89 -9.02
C PRO A 64 13.01 -10.52 -8.04
N ARG A 65 14.32 -10.27 -8.16
CA ARG A 65 15.34 -10.83 -7.25
C ARG A 65 15.19 -10.33 -5.82
N VAL A 66 14.71 -9.10 -5.64
CA VAL A 66 14.44 -8.53 -4.32
C VAL A 66 13.16 -9.12 -3.74
N LEU A 67 12.12 -9.31 -4.56
CA LEU A 67 10.86 -9.92 -4.14
C LEU A 67 11.02 -11.40 -3.79
N ASP A 68 11.74 -12.15 -4.63
CA ASP A 68 12.05 -13.56 -4.41
C ASP A 68 12.88 -13.72 -3.13
N GLY A 69 13.92 -12.90 -2.94
CA GLY A 69 14.73 -12.92 -1.72
C GLY A 69 13.93 -12.58 -0.45
N PHE A 70 12.97 -11.64 -0.54
CA PHE A 70 12.07 -11.35 0.57
C PHE A 70 11.14 -12.54 0.86
N THR A 71 10.60 -13.15 -0.18
CA THR A 71 9.73 -14.33 -0.08
C THR A 71 10.47 -15.51 0.55
N ASP A 72 11.69 -15.80 0.10
CA ASP A 72 12.53 -16.87 0.64
C ASP A 72 12.87 -16.65 2.13
N GLN A 73 13.09 -15.39 2.52
CA GLN A 73 13.48 -15.06 3.90
C GLN A 73 12.29 -15.02 4.87
N TYR A 74 11.12 -14.63 4.40
CA TYR A 74 9.96 -14.33 5.26
C TYR A 74 8.72 -15.18 4.96
N ASP A 75 8.81 -16.13 4.02
CA ASP A 75 7.69 -16.96 3.55
C ASP A 75 6.43 -16.13 3.21
N THR A 76 6.67 -14.95 2.62
CA THR A 76 5.62 -13.96 2.35
C THR A 76 5.72 -13.49 0.91
N GLN A 77 4.70 -13.82 0.11
CA GLN A 77 4.57 -13.37 -1.27
C GLN A 77 4.15 -11.90 -1.33
N ILE A 78 4.64 -11.19 -2.36
CA ILE A 78 4.28 -9.80 -2.64
C ILE A 78 3.57 -9.73 -3.99
N ASP A 79 2.28 -9.42 -3.96
CA ASP A 79 1.52 -9.02 -5.14
C ASP A 79 1.74 -7.52 -5.38
N TYR A 80 1.97 -7.10 -6.61
CA TYR A 80 2.19 -5.68 -6.91
C TYR A 80 1.42 -5.20 -8.13
N GLU A 81 1.06 -3.92 -8.11
CA GLU A 81 0.57 -3.17 -9.26
C GLU A 81 1.52 -2.00 -9.55
N LEU A 82 1.80 -1.77 -10.82
CA LEU A 82 2.61 -0.64 -11.26
C LEU A 82 1.73 0.61 -11.43
N HIS A 83 2.20 1.76 -10.93
CA HIS A 83 1.62 3.06 -11.25
C HIS A 83 2.61 3.96 -11.99
N THR A 84 2.06 4.94 -12.69
CA THR A 84 2.80 5.94 -13.47
C THR A 84 2.47 7.38 -13.05
N SER A 85 1.67 7.54 -11.99
CA SER A 85 1.09 8.82 -11.58
C SER A 85 0.72 8.78 -10.09
N ASP A 86 1.22 9.75 -9.31
CA ASP A 86 0.78 9.93 -7.93
C ASP A 86 -0.71 10.35 -7.85
N PRO A 87 -1.22 11.31 -8.65
CA PRO A 87 -2.65 11.66 -8.62
C PRO A 87 -3.59 10.47 -8.77
N ASP A 88 -3.28 9.56 -9.70
CA ASP A 88 -4.11 8.38 -9.94
C ASP A 88 -4.05 7.41 -8.77
N SER A 89 -2.86 7.23 -8.19
CA SER A 89 -2.66 6.39 -7.01
C SER A 89 -3.41 6.93 -5.79
N VAL A 90 -3.38 8.24 -5.57
CA VAL A 90 -4.15 8.87 -4.49
C VAL A 90 -5.65 8.74 -4.73
N ASN A 91 -6.12 8.88 -5.97
CA ASN A 91 -7.54 8.68 -6.30
C ASN A 91 -7.99 7.22 -6.09
N LYS A 92 -7.12 6.24 -6.35
CA LYS A 92 -7.38 4.84 -5.98
C LYS A 92 -7.58 4.69 -4.47
N LEU A 93 -6.70 5.28 -3.65
CA LEU A 93 -6.84 5.24 -2.19
C LEU A 93 -8.15 5.89 -1.74
N ARG A 94 -8.49 7.07 -2.27
CA ARG A 94 -9.77 7.76 -2.01
C ARG A 94 -10.99 6.94 -2.42
N ALA A 95 -10.88 6.12 -3.46
CA ALA A 95 -11.92 5.19 -3.89
C ALA A 95 -12.08 3.96 -2.97
N GLY A 96 -11.38 3.92 -1.83
CA GLY A 96 -11.46 2.87 -0.83
C GLY A 96 -10.41 1.76 -1.00
N GLN A 97 -9.42 1.94 -1.89
CA GLN A 97 -8.36 0.95 -2.07
C GLN A 97 -7.31 0.95 -0.94
N THR A 98 -7.47 1.77 0.11
CA THR A 98 -6.67 1.64 1.34
C THR A 98 -6.85 0.29 2.03
N ALA A 99 -7.95 -0.42 1.77
CA ALA A 99 -8.16 -1.79 2.25
C ALA A 99 -7.38 -2.86 1.46
N ILE A 100 -6.83 -2.47 0.30
CA ILE A 100 -6.12 -3.35 -0.63
C ILE A 100 -4.62 -3.24 -0.42
N TRP A 101 -4.08 -2.02 -0.44
CA TRP A 101 -2.64 -1.79 -0.49
C TRP A 101 -2.01 -1.75 0.90
N ASP A 102 -0.97 -2.54 1.10
CA ASP A 102 -0.18 -2.55 2.34
C ASP A 102 1.04 -1.62 2.23
N ILE A 103 1.60 -1.52 1.03
CA ILE A 103 2.77 -0.68 0.71
C ILE A 103 2.44 0.17 -0.52
N ILE A 104 2.80 1.43 -0.47
CA ILE A 104 2.73 2.33 -1.63
C ILE A 104 4.05 3.08 -1.78
N ASN A 105 4.57 3.15 -3.00
CA ASN A 105 5.64 4.08 -3.35
C ASN A 105 5.03 5.30 -4.03
N LEU A 106 5.51 6.49 -3.67
CA LEU A 106 4.99 7.75 -4.16
C LEU A 106 6.03 8.84 -3.99
N ASN A 107 5.86 9.96 -4.70
CA ASN A 107 6.66 11.14 -4.46
C ASN A 107 6.33 11.75 -3.09
N ASN A 108 7.37 12.13 -2.34
CA ASN A 108 7.26 12.53 -0.94
C ASN A 108 6.28 13.68 -0.61
N PRO A 109 5.92 14.65 -1.49
CA PRO A 109 4.98 15.70 -1.09
C PRO A 109 3.56 15.13 -0.93
N TRP A 110 3.19 14.12 -1.73
CA TRP A 110 1.85 13.52 -1.68
C TRP A 110 1.56 12.84 -0.36
N ALA A 111 2.56 12.20 0.25
CA ALA A 111 2.41 11.53 1.54
C ALA A 111 1.97 12.52 2.62
N ARG A 112 2.72 13.62 2.78
CA ARG A 112 2.53 14.58 3.88
C ARG A 112 1.46 15.63 3.61
N GLU A 113 1.24 16.01 2.35
CA GLU A 113 0.30 17.09 1.99
C GLU A 113 -1.10 16.59 1.62
N MET A 114 -1.23 15.35 1.15
CA MET A 114 -2.50 14.81 0.66
C MET A 114 -2.92 13.56 1.44
N MET A 115 -2.09 12.53 1.44
CA MET A 115 -2.48 11.21 1.96
C MET A 115 -2.62 11.18 3.48
N TRP A 116 -1.71 11.82 4.20
CA TRP A 116 -1.78 11.90 5.66
C TRP A 116 -2.98 12.72 6.16
N PRO A 117 -3.22 13.97 5.70
CA PRO A 117 -4.39 14.75 6.12
C PRO A 117 -5.73 14.09 5.79
N GLU A 118 -5.78 13.28 4.74
CA GLU A 118 -6.98 12.57 4.30
C GLU A 118 -7.14 11.17 4.93
N ASN A 119 -6.26 10.76 5.83
CA ASN A 119 -6.25 9.43 6.47
C ASN A 119 -6.18 8.26 5.46
N LEU A 120 -5.43 8.45 4.38
CA LEU A 120 -5.21 7.42 3.34
C LEU A 120 -4.01 6.51 3.64
N ILE A 121 -3.16 6.92 4.59
CA ILE A 121 -2.02 6.15 5.10
C ILE A 121 -1.99 6.19 6.62
N VAL A 122 -1.18 5.31 7.20
CA VAL A 122 -0.92 5.23 8.63
C VAL A 122 0.52 5.64 8.92
N GLU A 123 0.76 6.07 10.16
CA GLU A 123 2.12 6.33 10.61
C GLU A 123 2.94 5.03 10.74
N LEU A 124 4.25 5.17 10.60
CA LEU A 124 5.22 4.12 10.85
C LEU A 124 5.73 4.20 12.29
N ASP A 125 5.93 3.04 12.91
CA ASP A 125 6.55 2.95 14.24
C ASP A 125 7.98 3.50 14.21
N ARG A 126 8.20 4.62 14.91
CA ARG A 126 9.48 5.33 14.88
C ARG A 126 10.62 4.48 15.43
N GLY A 127 10.40 3.75 16.50
CA GLY A 127 11.42 2.88 17.11
C GLY A 127 11.92 1.78 16.17
N ARG A 128 11.02 1.23 15.34
CA ARG A 128 11.33 0.23 14.32
C ARG A 128 12.01 0.85 13.09
N PHE A 129 11.56 2.02 12.63
CA PHE A 129 11.95 2.54 11.30
C PHE A 129 13.06 3.60 11.31
N GLU A 130 13.20 4.42 12.36
CA GLU A 130 14.26 5.44 12.43
C GLU A 130 15.69 4.88 12.32
N PRO A 131 16.04 3.71 12.90
CA PRO A 131 17.40 3.17 12.77
C PRO A 131 17.82 2.87 11.31
N TYR A 132 16.88 2.75 10.37
CA TYR A 132 17.23 2.58 8.95
C TYR A 132 17.75 3.88 8.30
N PHE A 133 17.39 5.04 8.83
CA PHE A 133 17.86 6.35 8.33
C PHE A 133 19.37 6.52 8.58
N ASP A 134 19.94 5.83 9.57
CA ASP A 134 21.39 5.85 9.83
C ASP A 134 22.21 5.24 8.70
N LYS A 135 21.59 4.37 7.88
CA LYS A 135 22.21 3.72 6.72
C LYS A 135 22.08 4.54 5.44
N MET A 136 21.37 5.66 5.46
CA MET A 136 21.12 6.50 4.29
C MET A 136 22.21 7.55 4.08
N LEU A 137 22.19 8.19 2.90
CA LEU A 137 23.04 9.35 2.62
C LEU A 137 22.80 10.47 3.64
N PRO A 138 23.80 11.33 3.91
CA PRO A 138 23.70 12.38 4.93
C PRO A 138 22.44 13.25 4.84
N MET A 139 21.96 13.55 3.63
CA MET A 139 20.76 14.37 3.39
C MET A 139 19.43 13.70 3.78
N PHE A 140 19.44 12.39 4.01
CA PHE A 140 18.28 11.58 4.37
C PHE A 140 18.36 11.05 5.81
N LYS A 141 19.28 11.54 6.65
CA LYS A 141 19.29 11.16 8.07
C LYS A 141 18.08 11.72 8.81
N ALA A 142 17.66 11.04 9.87
CA ALA A 142 16.57 11.52 10.72
C ALA A 142 16.97 12.80 11.49
N PRO A 143 16.07 13.80 11.64
CA PRO A 143 14.74 13.87 11.04
C PRO A 143 14.82 14.28 9.55
N TYR A 144 14.29 13.43 8.67
CA TYR A 144 14.14 13.75 7.25
C TYR A 144 12.73 14.29 7.02
N LYS A 145 12.58 15.61 6.94
CA LYS A 145 11.26 16.31 6.90
C LYS A 145 10.26 15.76 5.88
N TRP A 146 10.74 15.23 4.76
CA TRP A 146 9.90 14.69 3.69
C TRP A 146 9.37 13.29 3.97
N ALA A 147 9.90 12.60 4.98
CA ALA A 147 9.32 11.39 5.54
C ALA A 147 8.37 11.69 6.71
N MET A 148 8.18 12.95 7.11
CA MET A 148 7.41 13.34 8.28
C MET A 148 6.11 14.08 7.91
N SER A 149 5.12 14.03 8.80
CA SER A 149 3.95 14.91 8.77
C SER A 149 4.34 16.40 8.80
N LEU A 150 3.41 17.29 8.46
CA LEU A 150 3.67 18.74 8.43
C LEU A 150 4.07 19.31 9.81
N ASP A 151 3.55 18.73 10.88
CA ASP A 151 3.87 19.05 12.28
C ASP A 151 5.08 18.26 12.83
N GLU A 152 5.71 17.45 11.98
CA GLU A 152 6.88 16.62 12.30
C GLU A 152 6.67 15.61 13.45
N GLN A 153 5.43 15.31 13.81
CA GLN A 153 5.11 14.36 14.89
C GLN A 153 5.09 12.90 14.42
N HIS A 154 4.67 12.66 13.19
CA HIS A 154 4.41 11.34 12.64
C HIS A 154 5.40 11.00 11.53
N LEU A 155 5.99 9.81 11.60
CA LEU A 155 6.80 9.24 10.52
C LEU A 155 5.86 8.61 9.50
N LEU A 156 5.87 9.09 8.26
CA LEU A 156 4.93 8.71 7.20
C LEU A 156 5.54 7.75 6.17
N GLY A 157 6.86 7.59 6.15
CA GLY A 157 7.52 6.78 5.14
C GLY A 157 9.02 6.67 5.35
N VAL A 158 9.67 5.97 4.42
CA VAL A 158 11.12 5.78 4.37
C VAL A 158 11.58 6.09 2.95
N CYS A 159 12.68 6.83 2.79
CA CYS A 159 13.23 7.11 1.46
C CYS A 159 13.73 5.82 0.81
N GLN A 160 13.15 5.45 -0.34
CA GLN A 160 13.56 4.28 -1.12
C GLN A 160 14.51 4.66 -2.27
N ARG A 161 14.17 5.73 -3.00
CA ARG A 161 14.93 6.22 -4.15
C ARG A 161 14.81 7.75 -4.20
N VAL A 162 15.83 8.39 -4.76
CA VAL A 162 15.84 9.82 -5.09
C VAL A 162 16.30 9.98 -6.52
N ASP A 163 15.71 10.93 -7.22
CA ASP A 163 16.16 11.37 -8.53
C ASP A 163 15.86 12.86 -8.71
N THR A 164 16.40 13.48 -9.74
CA THR A 164 15.97 14.81 -10.18
C THR A 164 14.76 14.68 -11.10
N PHE A 165 13.76 15.53 -10.88
CA PHE A 165 12.66 15.65 -11.84
C PHE A 165 13.08 16.65 -12.92
N ASP A 166 13.53 16.12 -14.06
CA ASP A 166 13.93 16.96 -15.18
C ASP A 166 12.68 17.43 -15.92
N PHE A 167 12.37 18.72 -15.80
CA PHE A 167 11.38 19.36 -16.67
C PHE A 167 12.00 19.48 -18.07
N VAL A 168 11.55 18.63 -19.00
CA VAL A 168 11.76 18.82 -20.45
C VAL A 168 10.78 19.83 -21.03
#